data_AF-A0A7W9T597-F1
#
_entry.id   AF-A0A7W9T597-F1
#
_cell.length_a   1.000
_cell.length_b   1.000
_cell.length_c   1.000
_cell.angle_alpha   90.00
_cell.angle_beta   90.00
_cell.angle_gamma   90.00
#
_symmetry.space_group_name_H-M   'P 1'
#
loop_
_entity.id
_entity.type
_entity.pdbx_description
1 polymer ?
#
loop_
_entity_poly.entity_id
_entity_poly.type
_entity_poly.pdbx_seq_one_letter_code
_entity_poly.pdbx_strand_id
1 'polypeptide(L)'
;MKSIRTFSFLLLLSLLWAHTSFAQGQDDPAKRPSPPATATGKIGKANVTVAYSSPSVKGRTIWGSPLVPYGQVWRAGANEATTFTTDQPLKVEGKTLPAGTYSLFTIPTENQWTVIFNKTAQQWGAYKYDEKQDALRVTATPRKAANLQEKLVYEVTPKGLVLRWENLELPVSMK
;
A
#
# COMPACT_ATOMS: atom_id res chain seq x y z
N MET A 1 7.81 -42.89 -75.17
CA MET A 1 8.16 -43.97 -74.23
C MET A 1 7.93 -43.47 -72.80
N LYS A 2 7.04 -44.15 -72.05
CA LYS A 2 6.87 -44.17 -70.58
C LYS A 2 6.38 -42.85 -69.95
N SER A 3 5.43 -42.77 -69.02
CA SER A 3 4.47 -43.71 -68.40
C SER A 3 3.72 -42.87 -67.35
N ILE A 4 2.40 -42.77 -67.43
CA ILE A 4 1.54 -42.35 -66.30
C ILE A 4 1.51 -43.49 -65.28
N ARG A 5 1.69 -43.21 -63.99
CA ARG A 5 1.20 -44.07 -62.90
C ARG A 5 0.70 -43.23 -61.72
N THR A 6 -0.55 -43.56 -61.38
CA THR A 6 -1.36 -43.14 -60.25
C THR A 6 -0.90 -43.76 -58.92
N PHE A 7 -1.42 -43.18 -57.83
CA PHE A 7 -2.06 -43.83 -56.67
C PHE A 7 -1.54 -43.43 -55.28
N SER A 8 -2.50 -43.00 -54.47
CA SER A 8 -2.46 -42.55 -53.07
C SER A 8 -1.90 -43.57 -52.08
N PHE A 9 -1.26 -43.09 -51.01
CA PHE A 9 -1.37 -43.71 -49.68
C PHE A 9 -1.17 -42.67 -48.56
N LEU A 10 -1.99 -42.80 -47.53
CA LEU A 10 -2.11 -41.91 -46.36
C LEU A 10 -0.80 -41.77 -45.57
N LEU A 11 -0.57 -40.58 -45.01
CA LEU A 11 -0.13 -40.47 -43.62
C LEU A 11 -0.72 -39.19 -43.00
N LEU A 12 -1.79 -39.36 -42.22
CA LEU A 12 -2.19 -38.39 -41.21
C LEU A 12 -0.99 -38.16 -40.28
N LEU A 13 -0.41 -36.97 -40.31
CA LEU A 13 0.46 -36.51 -39.23
C LEU A 13 -0.21 -35.31 -38.55
N SER A 14 -1.08 -35.64 -37.61
CA SER A 14 -1.59 -34.76 -36.58
C SER A 14 -0.41 -34.23 -35.74
N LEU A 15 0.17 -33.09 -36.11
CA LEU A 15 0.96 -32.31 -35.16
C LEU A 15 0.00 -31.58 -34.23
N LEU A 16 -0.20 -32.20 -33.07
CA LEU A 16 -0.66 -31.56 -31.85
C LEU A 16 0.20 -30.31 -31.60
N TRP A 17 -0.35 -29.13 -31.86
CA TRP A 17 0.16 -27.91 -31.27
C TRP A 17 -0.13 -28.00 -29.77
N ALA A 18 0.89 -28.35 -28.99
CA ALA A 18 0.83 -28.24 -27.55
C ALA A 18 0.59 -26.76 -27.21
N HIS A 19 -0.65 -26.43 -26.88
CA HIS A 19 -0.94 -25.21 -26.14
C HIS A 19 -0.23 -25.34 -24.80
N THR A 20 0.93 -24.71 -24.67
CA THR A 20 1.50 -24.42 -23.36
C THR A 20 0.55 -23.43 -22.70
N SER A 21 -0.41 -23.98 -21.95
CA SER A 21 -1.19 -23.20 -21.00
C SER A 21 -0.20 -22.64 -19.99
N PHE A 22 0.27 -21.41 -20.20
CA PHE A 22 0.82 -20.60 -19.14
C PHE A 22 -0.32 -20.40 -18.15
N ALA A 23 -0.42 -21.30 -17.16
CA ALA A 23 -1.17 -21.03 -15.96
C ALA A 23 -0.50 -19.82 -15.31
N GLN A 24 -1.02 -18.62 -15.56
CA GLN A 24 -0.68 -17.45 -14.77
C GLN A 24 -1.17 -17.75 -13.35
N GLY A 25 -0.27 -18.29 -12.51
CA GLY A 25 -0.53 -18.40 -11.08
C GLY A 25 -0.91 -17.03 -10.58
N GLN A 26 -2.10 -16.89 -10.02
CA GLN A 26 -2.46 -15.68 -9.27
C GLN A 26 -1.44 -15.54 -8.14
N ASP A 27 -0.61 -14.50 -8.22
CA ASP A 27 0.38 -14.20 -7.19
C ASP A 27 -0.34 -14.00 -5.85
N ASP A 28 -0.18 -14.97 -4.95
CA ASP A 28 -0.69 -14.91 -3.58
C ASP A 28 -0.15 -13.64 -2.88
N PRO A 29 -1.03 -12.69 -2.49
CA PRO A 29 -0.61 -11.44 -1.86
C PRO A 29 0.25 -11.64 -0.61
N ALA A 30 0.06 -12.73 0.13
CA ALA A 30 0.84 -13.04 1.32
C ALA A 30 2.31 -13.37 1.02
N LYS A 31 2.63 -13.77 -0.23
CA LYS A 31 3.99 -14.09 -0.68
C LYS A 31 4.73 -12.88 -1.26
N ARG A 32 4.08 -11.72 -1.39
CA ARG A 32 4.71 -10.50 -1.91
C ARG A 32 5.85 -10.05 -0.98
N PRO A 33 6.93 -9.40 -1.50
CA PRO A 33 8.01 -8.86 -0.67
C PRO A 33 7.56 -7.86 0.39
N SER A 34 6.42 -7.21 0.16
CA SER A 34 5.72 -6.36 1.11
C SER A 34 4.30 -6.91 1.25
N PRO A 35 4.08 -7.90 2.12
CA PRO A 35 2.79 -8.55 2.24
C PRO A 35 1.75 -7.58 2.84
N PRO A 36 0.46 -7.77 2.54
CA PRO A 36 -0.61 -7.00 3.15
C PRO A 36 -0.70 -7.28 4.64
N ALA A 37 -1.06 -6.26 5.40
CA ALA A 37 -1.30 -6.28 6.84
C ALA A 37 -2.44 -5.33 7.19
N THR A 38 -3.05 -5.57 8.36
CA THR A 38 -4.16 -4.76 8.86
C THR A 38 -3.93 -4.45 10.33
N ALA A 39 -4.15 -3.19 10.71
CA ALA A 39 -4.24 -2.76 12.11
C ALA A 39 -5.69 -2.34 12.39
N THR A 40 -6.24 -2.80 13.51
CA THR A 40 -7.58 -2.42 13.95
C THR A 40 -7.51 -1.93 15.40
N GLY A 41 -8.44 -1.06 15.76
CA GLY A 41 -8.57 -0.59 17.13
C GLY A 41 -9.69 0.42 17.28
N LYS A 42 -9.78 0.97 18.48
CA LYS A 42 -10.83 1.93 18.84
C LYS A 42 -10.23 3.24 19.30
N ILE A 43 -10.75 4.35 18.77
CA ILE A 43 -10.44 5.70 19.22
C ILE A 43 -11.75 6.32 19.71
N GLY A 44 -11.86 6.52 21.02
CA GLY A 44 -13.12 6.91 21.65
C GLY A 44 -14.23 5.90 21.37
N LYS A 45 -15.25 6.31 20.58
CA LYS A 45 -16.35 5.43 20.13
C LYS A 45 -16.13 4.84 18.74
N ALA A 46 -15.20 5.39 17.96
CA ALA A 46 -14.97 5.01 16.57
C ALA A 46 -14.16 3.71 16.48
N ASN A 47 -14.62 2.78 15.64
CA ASN A 47 -13.81 1.67 15.17
C ASN A 47 -12.97 2.16 13.98
N VAL A 48 -11.68 1.85 14.03
CA VAL A 48 -10.72 2.24 13.00
C VAL A 48 -10.00 1.01 12.46
N THR A 49 -9.89 0.95 11.14
CA THR A 49 -9.15 -0.07 10.41
C THR A 49 -8.14 0.61 9.49
N VAL A 50 -6.89 0.13 9.53
CA VAL A 50 -5.83 0.56 8.63
C VAL A 50 -5.33 -0.66 7.86
N ALA A 51 -5.57 -0.68 6.56
CA ALA A 51 -5.07 -1.73 5.65
C ALA A 51 -3.89 -1.20 4.85
N TYR A 52 -2.78 -1.92 4.83
CA TYR A 52 -1.51 -1.46 4.25
C TYR A 52 -0.69 -2.65 3.76
N SER A 53 0.28 -2.40 2.88
CA SER A 53 1.36 -3.37 2.64
C SER A 53 2.58 -3.02 3.48
N SER A 54 3.19 -4.02 4.10
CA SER A 54 4.27 -3.87 5.09
C SER A 54 5.65 -4.13 4.48
N PRO A 55 6.37 -3.09 3.98
CA PRO A 55 7.74 -3.23 3.53
C PRO A 55 8.73 -3.45 4.69
N SER A 56 9.83 -4.17 4.40
CA SER A 56 10.93 -4.39 5.34
C SER A 56 12.09 -3.40 5.14
N VAL A 57 12.88 -3.12 6.17
CA VAL A 57 14.05 -2.24 6.08
C VAL A 57 15.15 -2.91 5.25
N LYS A 58 15.52 -4.14 5.60
CA LYS A 58 16.57 -4.94 4.92
C LYS A 58 17.92 -4.21 4.82
N GLY A 59 18.31 -3.48 5.87
CA GLY A 59 19.58 -2.73 5.93
C GLY A 59 19.68 -1.54 4.97
N ARG A 60 18.56 -1.11 4.36
CA ARG A 60 18.52 0.03 3.42
C ARG A 60 18.24 1.33 4.16
N THR A 61 18.75 2.44 3.65
CA THR A 61 18.32 3.78 4.06
C THR A 61 16.88 4.02 3.58
N ILE A 62 15.96 4.19 4.53
CA ILE A 62 14.52 4.30 4.24
C ILE A 62 14.09 5.73 3.96
N TRP A 63 14.45 6.65 4.86
CA TRP A 63 14.02 8.04 4.81
C TRP A 63 14.95 8.87 3.93
N GLY A 64 14.36 9.69 3.06
CA GLY A 64 15.09 10.37 2.00
C GLY A 64 15.18 9.52 0.73
N SER A 65 16.02 9.96 -0.20
CA SER A 65 16.17 9.30 -1.50
C SER A 65 16.97 7.99 -1.39
N PRO A 66 16.58 6.90 -2.08
CA PRO A 66 15.53 6.84 -3.10
C PRO A 66 14.18 6.24 -2.64
N LEU A 67 14.08 5.73 -1.40
CA LEU A 67 12.92 4.92 -1.00
C LEU A 67 11.72 5.76 -0.58
N VAL A 68 11.91 6.71 0.34
CA VAL A 68 10.88 7.65 0.78
C VAL A 68 11.44 9.07 0.65
N PRO A 69 11.47 9.64 -0.57
CA PRO A 69 12.01 10.96 -0.80
C PRO A 69 11.27 12.02 0.02
N TYR A 70 12.02 12.90 0.67
CA TYR A 70 11.43 14.03 1.38
C TYR A 70 10.79 15.04 0.41
N GLY A 71 9.72 15.69 0.88
CA GLY A 71 8.95 16.66 0.10
C GLY A 71 8.07 16.03 -0.99
N GLN A 72 8.00 14.71 -1.08
CA GLN A 72 7.16 14.00 -2.05
C GLN A 72 6.03 13.24 -1.38
N VAL A 73 4.91 13.10 -2.10
CA VAL A 73 3.76 12.31 -1.65
C VAL A 73 4.16 10.84 -1.62
N TRP A 74 4.04 10.23 -0.45
CA TRP A 74 4.27 8.81 -0.22
C TRP A 74 2.98 8.12 0.22
N ARG A 75 2.73 6.94 -0.36
CA ARG A 75 1.58 6.05 -0.09
C ARG A 75 1.53 5.47 1.33
N ALA A 76 2.49 5.85 2.18
CA ALA A 76 2.63 5.42 3.56
C ALA A 76 2.64 3.89 3.71
N GLY A 77 3.30 3.19 2.78
CA GLY A 77 3.29 1.74 2.63
C GLY A 77 3.95 1.32 1.31
N ALA A 78 3.67 0.10 0.86
CA ALA A 78 4.09 -0.44 -0.45
C ALA A 78 2.87 -0.89 -1.28
N ASN A 79 3.07 -1.22 -2.57
CA ASN A 79 2.00 -1.69 -3.47
C ASN A 79 0.82 -0.69 -3.55
N GLU A 80 -0.37 -1.08 -3.09
CA GLU A 80 -1.56 -0.26 -2.90
C GLU A 80 -1.32 0.88 -1.88
N ALA A 81 -2.04 2.00 -2.03
CA ALA A 81 -2.05 3.05 -1.02
C ALA A 81 -2.63 2.50 0.30
N THR A 82 -2.01 2.88 1.42
CA THR A 82 -2.56 2.58 2.74
C THR A 82 -3.97 3.14 2.83
N THR A 83 -4.91 2.35 3.33
CA THR A 83 -6.31 2.72 3.49
C THR A 83 -6.61 2.91 4.96
N PHE A 84 -7.24 4.03 5.32
CA PHE A 84 -7.74 4.34 6.65
C PHE A 84 -9.27 4.39 6.61
N THR A 85 -9.93 3.58 7.43
CA THR A 85 -11.39 3.54 7.57
C THR A 85 -11.76 3.88 9.00
N THR A 86 -12.75 4.74 9.17
CA THR A 86 -13.40 5.00 10.46
C THR A 86 -14.91 5.05 10.31
N ASP A 87 -15.64 4.44 11.24
CA ASP A 87 -17.11 4.37 11.22
C ASP A 87 -17.80 5.55 11.93
N GLN A 88 -17.02 6.44 12.55
CA GLN A 88 -17.50 7.64 13.23
C GLN A 88 -16.59 8.82 12.86
N PRO A 89 -17.08 10.08 12.94
CA PRO A 89 -16.22 11.23 12.78
C PRO A 89 -15.13 11.26 13.86
N LEU A 90 -13.92 11.64 13.48
CA LEU A 90 -12.75 11.77 14.35
C LEU A 90 -12.19 13.19 14.32
N LYS A 91 -11.58 13.62 15.43
CA LYS A 91 -10.73 14.81 15.47
C LYS A 91 -9.28 14.40 15.27
N VAL A 92 -8.75 14.51 14.06
CA VAL A 92 -7.35 14.22 13.73
C VAL A 92 -6.54 15.51 13.85
N GLU A 93 -5.56 15.55 14.76
CA GLU A 93 -4.75 16.75 15.05
C GLU A 93 -5.62 18.02 15.23
N GLY A 94 -6.74 17.87 15.92
CA GLY A 94 -7.71 18.94 16.20
C GLY A 94 -8.71 19.25 15.06
N LYS A 95 -8.51 18.71 13.85
CA LYS A 95 -9.39 18.93 12.70
C LYS A 95 -10.36 17.77 12.51
N THR A 96 -11.59 18.06 12.07
CA THR A 96 -12.62 17.03 11.86
C THR A 96 -12.33 16.24 10.58
N LEU A 97 -12.30 14.91 10.69
CA LEU A 97 -12.43 13.96 9.60
C LEU A 97 -13.80 13.27 9.73
N PRO A 98 -14.69 13.36 8.74
CA PRO A 98 -15.94 12.61 8.74
C PRO A 98 -15.72 11.09 8.78
N ALA A 99 -16.75 10.33 9.14
CA ALA A 99 -16.74 8.90 8.96
C ALA A 99 -16.58 8.54 7.47
N GLY A 100 -15.80 7.50 7.19
CA GLY A 100 -15.54 7.08 5.82
C GLY A 100 -14.27 6.27 5.66
N THR A 101 -13.96 5.99 4.39
CA THR A 101 -12.74 5.28 3.98
C THR A 101 -11.92 6.21 3.10
N TYR A 102 -10.64 6.32 3.41
CA TYR A 102 -9.70 7.23 2.78
C TYR A 102 -8.41 6.49 2.42
N SER A 103 -7.74 6.93 1.37
CA SER A 103 -6.32 6.62 1.22
C SER A 103 -5.53 7.54 2.14
N LEU A 104 -4.52 6.99 2.79
CA LEU A 104 -3.61 7.67 3.69
C LEU A 104 -2.30 7.93 2.94
N PHE A 105 -2.03 9.21 2.72
CA PHE A 105 -0.74 9.66 2.20
C PHE A 105 0.00 10.46 3.25
N THR A 106 1.31 10.55 3.07
CA THR A 106 2.15 11.48 3.81
C THR A 106 3.03 12.26 2.85
N ILE A 107 3.46 13.46 3.26
CA ILE A 107 4.58 14.17 2.66
C ILE A 107 5.65 14.27 3.73
N PRO A 108 6.61 13.33 3.77
CA PRO A 108 7.66 13.32 4.77
C PRO A 108 8.63 14.48 4.60
N THR A 109 9.08 15.05 5.71
CA THR A 109 10.28 15.87 5.80
C THR A 109 11.10 15.39 7.00
N GLU A 110 12.25 16.02 7.27
CA GLU A 110 13.06 15.66 8.43
C GLU A 110 12.33 15.92 9.76
N ASN A 111 11.57 17.01 9.86
CA ASN A 111 11.06 17.50 11.16
C ASN A 111 9.54 17.57 11.27
N GLN A 112 8.81 17.66 10.15
CA GLN A 112 7.35 17.80 10.16
C GLN A 112 6.74 17.17 8.92
N TRP A 113 5.79 16.26 9.12
CA TRP A 113 5.13 15.56 8.03
C TRP A 113 3.74 16.12 7.83
N THR A 114 3.34 16.21 6.56
CA THR A 114 1.92 16.38 6.22
C THR A 114 1.29 15.01 6.15
N VAL A 115 0.20 14.78 6.89
CA VAL A 115 -0.63 13.57 6.81
C VAL A 115 -1.92 13.92 6.09
N ILE A 116 -2.29 13.10 5.11
CA ILE A 116 -3.34 13.38 4.14
C ILE A 116 -4.33 12.23 4.11
N PHE A 117 -5.60 12.54 4.28
CA PHE A 117 -6.72 11.63 4.08
C PHE A 117 -7.39 12.01 2.76
N ASN A 118 -7.25 11.16 1.75
CA ASN A 118 -7.73 11.42 0.39
C ASN A 118 -8.93 10.53 0.04
N LYS A 119 -9.94 11.09 -0.64
CA LYS A 119 -11.22 10.42 -0.94
C LYS A 119 -11.08 9.29 -1.97
N THR A 120 -10.02 9.27 -2.76
CA THR A 120 -9.71 8.16 -3.67
C THR A 120 -9.08 7.01 -2.88
N ALA A 121 -9.93 6.25 -2.19
CA ALA A 121 -9.52 5.24 -1.22
C ALA A 121 -8.65 4.10 -1.80
N GLN A 122 -9.05 3.56 -2.95
CA GLN A 122 -8.39 2.39 -3.54
C GLN A 122 -7.58 2.81 -4.76
N GLN A 123 -6.26 2.77 -4.62
CA GLN A 123 -5.34 3.03 -5.73
C GLN A 123 -4.01 2.33 -5.51
N TRP A 124 -3.33 2.02 -6.62
CA TRP A 124 -1.96 1.54 -6.57
C TRP A 124 -1.00 2.72 -6.43
N GLY A 125 -0.18 2.71 -5.39
CA GLY A 125 0.77 3.80 -5.13
C GLY A 125 0.14 5.16 -4.94
N ALA A 126 0.87 6.19 -5.33
CA ALA A 126 0.44 7.59 -5.33
C ALA A 126 0.27 8.14 -6.76
N TYR A 127 0.22 7.28 -7.77
CA TYR A 127 0.21 7.71 -9.19
C TYR A 127 -1.07 8.42 -9.60
N LYS A 128 -2.18 8.17 -8.88
CA LYS A 128 -3.47 8.83 -9.09
C LYS A 128 -3.77 9.84 -7.98
N TYR A 129 -2.75 10.25 -7.23
CA TYR A 129 -2.92 11.27 -6.20
C TYR A 129 -3.37 12.58 -6.83
N ASP A 130 -4.49 13.11 -6.32
CA ASP A 130 -5.04 14.42 -6.67
C ASP A 130 -5.37 15.15 -5.37
N GLU A 131 -4.69 16.27 -5.14
CA GLU A 131 -4.89 17.14 -3.98
C GLU A 131 -6.34 17.64 -3.85
N LYS A 132 -7.07 17.77 -4.96
CA LYS A 132 -8.49 18.17 -4.93
C LYS A 132 -9.38 17.12 -4.25
N GLN A 133 -8.89 15.88 -4.12
CA GLN A 133 -9.59 14.80 -3.43
C GLN A 133 -9.23 14.71 -1.94
N ASP A 134 -8.37 15.59 -1.42
CA ASP A 134 -8.02 15.59 -0.01
C ASP A 134 -9.24 15.98 0.84
N ALA A 135 -9.67 15.06 1.71
CA ALA A 135 -10.69 15.32 2.72
C ALA A 135 -10.09 16.06 3.93
N LEU A 136 -8.83 15.77 4.25
CA LEU A 136 -8.13 16.40 5.35
C LEU A 136 -6.62 16.41 5.14
N ARG A 137 -5.98 17.55 5.49
CA ARG A 137 -4.54 17.69 5.67
C ARG A 137 -4.20 18.20 7.07
N VAL A 138 -3.32 17.49 7.75
CA VAL A 138 -2.82 17.84 9.08
C VAL A 138 -1.31 17.68 9.14
N THR A 139 -0.68 18.34 10.10
CA THR A 139 0.75 18.20 10.38
C THR A 139 0.95 17.28 11.56
N ALA A 140 1.92 16.37 11.46
CA ALA A 140 2.36 15.52 12.56
C ALA A 140 3.90 15.55 12.64
N THR A 141 4.45 15.38 13.84
CA THR A 141 5.89 15.45 14.06
C THR A 141 6.46 14.04 14.23
N PRO A 142 7.35 13.57 13.32
CA PRO A 142 8.03 12.31 13.52
C PRO A 142 8.97 12.38 14.71
N ARG A 143 9.25 11.23 15.32
CA ARG A 143 10.26 11.11 16.37
C ARG A 143 11.02 9.81 16.24
N LYS A 144 12.19 9.76 16.87
CA LYS A 144 13.00 8.54 16.92
C LYS A 144 12.24 7.43 17.65
N ALA A 145 12.13 6.26 17.03
CA ALA A 145 11.59 5.07 17.64
C ALA A 145 12.56 4.53 18.71
N ALA A 146 12.02 3.88 19.75
CA ALA A 146 12.84 3.31 20.82
C ALA A 146 13.72 2.15 20.32
N ASN A 147 13.21 1.37 19.38
CA ASN A 147 13.88 0.22 18.79
C ASN A 147 13.72 0.24 17.27
N LEU A 148 14.62 -0.42 16.56
CA LEU A 148 14.49 -0.65 15.13
C LEU A 148 13.22 -1.47 14.84
N GLN A 149 12.35 -0.90 14.01
CA GLN A 149 11.15 -1.53 13.51
C GLN A 149 11.40 -2.07 12.09
N GLU A 150 11.80 -3.34 11.98
CA GLU A 150 12.23 -3.95 10.71
C GLU A 150 11.14 -3.94 9.63
N LYS A 151 9.87 -4.07 10.01
CA LYS A 151 8.73 -4.01 9.07
C LYS A 151 7.87 -2.80 9.39
N LEU A 152 7.38 -2.10 8.38
CA LEU A 152 6.42 -1.03 8.60
C LEU A 152 5.18 -1.58 9.31
N VAL A 153 4.80 -0.96 10.43
CA VAL A 153 3.66 -1.35 11.25
C VAL A 153 2.82 -0.12 11.57
N TYR A 154 1.51 -0.29 11.48
CA TYR A 154 0.56 0.64 12.06
C TYR A 154 -0.01 0.10 13.36
N GLU A 155 -0.26 0.98 14.31
CA GLU A 155 -0.97 0.69 15.54
C GLU A 155 -2.10 1.70 15.74
N VAL A 156 -3.32 1.22 15.96
CA VAL A 156 -4.45 2.05 16.37
C VAL A 156 -4.52 2.02 17.89
N THR A 157 -4.22 3.15 18.52
CA THR A 157 -4.23 3.32 19.97
C THR A 157 -5.42 4.19 20.39
N PRO A 158 -5.80 4.21 21.69
CA PRO A 158 -6.82 5.14 22.18
C PRO A 158 -6.49 6.63 21.96
N LYS A 159 -5.23 6.97 21.70
CA LYS A 159 -4.76 8.35 21.47
C LYS A 159 -4.66 8.72 19.97
N GLY A 160 -4.88 7.76 19.08
CA GLY A 160 -4.77 7.92 17.63
C GLY A 160 -3.96 6.83 16.94
N LEU A 161 -3.43 7.17 15.77
CA LEU A 161 -2.69 6.25 14.90
C LEU A 161 -1.19 6.43 15.09
N VAL A 162 -0.42 5.33 15.12
CA VAL A 162 1.04 5.40 15.11
C VAL A 162 1.58 4.58 13.94
N LEU A 163 2.33 5.22 13.05
CA LEU A 163 3.17 4.55 12.04
C LEU A 163 4.54 4.31 12.66
N ARG A 164 5.08 3.09 12.57
CA ARG A 164 6.47 2.77 12.94
C ARG A 164 7.17 2.05 11.81
N TRP A 165 8.35 2.52 11.44
CA TRP A 165 9.21 1.82 10.48
C TRP A 165 10.65 2.30 10.64
N GLU A 166 11.60 1.37 10.56
CA GLU A 166 13.01 1.65 10.81
C GLU A 166 13.18 2.27 12.22
N ASN A 167 13.92 3.35 12.38
CA ASN A 167 14.18 4.02 13.65
C ASN A 167 13.26 5.24 13.83
N LEU A 168 12.12 5.28 13.13
CA LEU A 168 11.17 6.39 13.16
C LEU A 168 9.78 5.91 13.56
N GLU A 169 9.11 6.73 14.36
CA GLU A 169 7.68 6.64 14.57
C GLU A 169 6.99 7.99 14.36
N LEU A 170 5.79 7.94 13.78
CA LEU A 170 4.92 9.09 13.55
C LEU A 170 3.61 8.87 14.31
N PRO A 171 3.48 9.42 15.52
CA PRO A 171 2.19 9.50 16.19
C PRO A 171 1.32 10.58 15.54
N VAL A 172 0.08 10.23 15.25
CA VAL A 172 -0.97 11.14 14.77
C VAL A 172 -2.11 11.10 15.78
N SER A 173 -2.32 12.20 16.48
CA SER A 173 -3.33 12.31 17.53
C SER A 173 -4.74 12.29 16.95
N MET A 174 -5.60 11.47 17.54
CA MET A 174 -7.01 11.37 17.17
C MET A 174 -7.88 11.24 18.42
N LYS A 175 -9.07 11.85 18.40
CA LYS A 175 -10.06 11.81 19.49
C LYS A 175 -11.48 11.68 18.95
#